data_AF-A0A067F1N3-F1
#
_entry.id   AF-A0A067F1N3-F1
#
_cell.length_a   1.000
_cell.length_b   1.000
_cell.length_c   1.000
_cell.angle_alpha   90.00
_cell.angle_beta   90.00
_cell.angle_gamma   90.00
#
_symmetry.space_group_name_H-M   'P 1'
#
loop_
_entity.id
_entity.type
_entity.pdbx_description
1 polymer ?
#
loop_
_entity_poly.entity_id
_entity_poly.type
_entity_poly.pdbx_seq_one_letter_code
_entity_poly.pdbx_strand_id
1 'polypeptide(L)'
;MQERSRILPVGCKFLPSDEQLVHYYLFNKISGIPTPFAEYFVKDVDLYDFDEPWDIWKRFGGTNLEDGEDIYFFTRLKKKSINGSRIDRKVGSGAWQGEAAGKLVRSCNFNRPIGSKKRFRYEKDNSPHNGCWIMHEYTMNASLLPQNHHCSSDCVLCRLRKNGGQSVGIKDSRKKIKIDKQVEDNDHQPTGKSNSRKR
;
A
#
# COMPACT_ATOMS: atom_id res chain seq x y z
N MET A 1 0.31 23.12 -12.19
CA MET A 1 -0.04 23.82 -10.93
C MET A 1 -0.71 25.17 -11.14
N GLN A 2 -0.42 25.90 -12.23
CA GLN A 2 -1.03 27.20 -12.52
C GLN A 2 -2.57 27.18 -12.67
N GLU A 3 -3.17 26.04 -13.03
CA GLU A 3 -4.64 25.91 -13.15
C GLU A 3 -5.36 25.92 -11.78
N ARG A 4 -4.83 25.22 -10.77
CA ARG A 4 -5.47 25.07 -9.45
C ARG A 4 -5.64 26.42 -8.74
N SER A 5 -4.62 27.27 -8.82
CA SER A 5 -4.58 28.58 -8.14
C SER A 5 -5.48 29.64 -8.77
N ARG A 6 -5.98 29.42 -9.99
CA ARG A 6 -6.90 30.37 -10.66
C ARG A 6 -8.37 30.11 -10.33
N ILE A 7 -8.70 28.91 -9.86
CA ILE A 7 -10.08 28.45 -9.67
C ILE A 7 -10.39 28.26 -8.18
N LEU A 8 -9.40 27.85 -7.38
CA LEU A 8 -9.57 27.65 -5.94
C LEU A 8 -9.05 28.86 -5.16
N PRO A 9 -9.76 29.29 -4.09
CA PRO A 9 -9.25 30.29 -3.17
C PRO A 9 -7.89 29.91 -2.57
N VAL A 10 -7.04 30.91 -2.32
CA VAL A 10 -5.78 30.73 -1.61
C VAL A 10 -6.04 30.07 -0.25
N GLY A 11 -5.22 29.07 0.11
CA GLY A 11 -5.37 28.31 1.34
C GLY A 11 -6.39 27.17 1.30
N CYS A 12 -7.10 26.97 0.18
CA CYS A 12 -7.96 25.80 0.01
C CYS A 12 -7.11 24.51 -0.02
N LYS A 13 -7.31 23.65 0.98
CA LYS A 13 -6.66 22.34 1.08
C LYS A 13 -7.65 21.21 0.85
N PHE A 14 -7.20 20.18 0.15
CA PHE A 14 -8.00 18.99 -0.06
C PHE A 14 -7.81 18.00 1.10
N LEU A 15 -8.74 18.03 2.05
CA LEU A 15 -8.69 17.21 3.27
C LEU A 15 -9.94 16.31 3.39
N PRO A 16 -10.16 15.37 2.46
CA PRO A 16 -11.35 14.53 2.49
C PRO A 16 -11.28 13.49 3.60
N SER A 17 -12.42 13.18 4.21
CA SER A 17 -12.58 12.00 5.06
C SER A 17 -12.57 10.71 4.25
N ASP A 18 -12.30 9.57 4.89
CA ASP A 18 -12.38 8.26 4.24
C ASP A 18 -13.79 8.02 3.64
N GLU A 19 -14.86 8.51 4.30
CA GLU A 19 -16.22 8.47 3.76
C GLU A 19 -16.37 9.35 2.50
N GLN A 20 -15.88 10.58 2.50
CA GLN A 20 -15.99 11.46 1.33
C GLN A 20 -15.24 10.88 0.12
N LEU A 21 -14.06 10.29 0.34
CA LEU A 21 -13.31 9.61 -0.72
C LEU A 21 -14.12 8.48 -1.38
N VAL A 22 -14.84 7.69 -0.57
CA VAL A 22 -15.61 6.54 -1.07
C VAL A 22 -16.98 6.96 -1.60
N HIS A 23 -17.80 7.60 -0.77
CA HIS A 23 -19.21 7.88 -1.04
C HIS A 23 -19.43 9.06 -1.98
N TYR A 24 -18.52 10.03 -2.03
CA TYR A 24 -18.66 11.18 -2.94
C TYR A 24 -17.77 10.99 -4.17
N TYR A 25 -16.44 10.92 -4.00
CA TYR A 25 -15.52 10.90 -5.14
C TYR A 25 -15.58 9.59 -5.93
N LEU A 26 -15.35 8.45 -5.28
CA LEU A 26 -15.28 7.16 -5.97
C LEU A 26 -16.65 6.70 -6.48
N PHE A 27 -17.71 6.83 -5.67
CA PHE A 27 -19.07 6.48 -6.09
C PHE A 27 -19.51 7.28 -7.32
N ASN A 28 -19.32 8.61 -7.33
CA ASN A 28 -19.71 9.43 -8.47
C ASN A 28 -18.87 9.10 -9.70
N LYS A 29 -17.56 8.86 -9.53
CA LYS A 29 -16.67 8.45 -10.62
C LYS A 29 -17.17 7.16 -11.29
N ILE A 30 -17.53 6.16 -10.49
CA ILE A 30 -18.04 4.88 -10.99
C ILE A 30 -19.42 5.03 -11.63
N SER A 31 -20.29 5.85 -11.04
CA SER A 31 -21.66 6.07 -11.50
C SER A 31 -21.78 7.06 -12.67
N GLY A 32 -20.67 7.62 -13.16
CA GLY A 32 -20.66 8.63 -14.22
C GLY A 32 -21.33 9.95 -13.82
N ILE A 33 -21.47 10.21 -12.51
CA ILE A 33 -22.10 11.43 -12.00
C ILE A 33 -21.05 12.55 -12.04
N PRO A 34 -21.31 13.67 -12.77
CA PRO A 34 -20.40 14.79 -12.79
C PRO A 34 -20.13 15.31 -11.37
N THR A 35 -18.85 15.44 -11.02
CA THR A 35 -18.42 15.97 -9.72
C THR A 35 -17.61 17.23 -9.97
N PRO A 36 -18.21 18.42 -9.79
CA PRO A 36 -17.53 19.68 -10.06
C PRO A 36 -16.19 19.77 -9.33
N PHE A 37 -15.17 20.22 -10.05
CA PHE A 37 -13.82 20.43 -9.55
C PHE A 37 -13.06 19.17 -9.10
N ALA A 38 -13.64 17.96 -9.22
CA ALA A 38 -12.97 16.72 -8.82
C ALA A 38 -11.65 16.51 -9.55
N GLU A 39 -11.57 16.90 -10.83
CA GLU A 39 -10.37 16.85 -11.66
C GLU A 39 -9.22 17.69 -11.10
N TYR A 40 -9.51 18.73 -10.30
CA TYR A 40 -8.46 19.46 -9.61
C TYR A 40 -7.90 18.63 -8.47
N PHE A 41 -8.71 17.85 -7.76
CA PHE A 41 -8.32 17.15 -6.53
C PHE A 41 -7.83 15.72 -6.74
N VAL A 42 -8.50 14.96 -7.61
CA VAL A 42 -8.24 13.54 -7.88
C VAL A 42 -7.95 13.36 -9.38
N LYS A 43 -6.80 12.76 -9.71
CA LYS A 43 -6.34 12.61 -11.10
C LYS A 43 -6.65 11.23 -11.66
N ASP A 44 -7.10 11.15 -12.90
CA ASP A 44 -7.21 9.88 -13.62
C ASP A 44 -5.84 9.44 -14.13
N VAL A 45 -5.28 8.37 -13.55
CA VAL A 45 -3.94 7.86 -13.87
C VAL A 45 -3.93 6.34 -13.70
N ASP A 46 -3.30 5.62 -14.62
CA ASP A 46 -2.97 4.21 -14.39
C ASP A 46 -1.79 4.12 -13.41
N LEU A 47 -2.11 4.05 -12.12
CA LEU A 47 -1.14 4.14 -11.03
C LEU A 47 -0.30 2.86 -10.89
N TYR A 48 -0.77 1.75 -11.46
CA TYR A 48 -0.10 0.45 -11.39
C TYR A 48 0.71 0.13 -12.65
N ASP A 49 0.92 1.13 -13.51
CA ASP A 49 1.74 0.99 -14.71
C ASP A 49 3.25 1.15 -14.39
N PHE A 50 4.05 1.67 -15.32
CA PHE A 50 5.52 1.56 -15.24
C PHE A 50 6.23 2.56 -14.31
N ASP A 51 5.62 3.68 -13.94
CA ASP A 51 6.32 4.78 -13.27
C ASP A 51 6.55 4.53 -11.77
N GLU A 52 7.74 4.86 -11.27
CA GLU A 52 8.05 4.72 -9.84
C GLU A 52 7.29 5.76 -8.98
N PRO A 53 6.98 5.48 -7.70
CA PRO A 53 6.13 6.37 -6.90
C PRO A 53 6.67 7.80 -6.73
N TRP A 54 8.00 7.98 -6.68
CA TRP A 54 8.63 9.31 -6.60
C TRP A 54 8.54 10.08 -7.92
N ASP A 55 8.55 9.38 -9.05
CA ASP A 55 8.38 9.99 -10.37
C ASP A 55 6.93 10.43 -10.57
N ILE A 56 5.98 9.60 -10.15
CA ILE A 56 4.55 9.95 -10.07
C ILE A 56 4.36 11.15 -9.16
N TRP A 57 4.93 11.12 -7.95
CA TRP A 57 4.86 12.23 -7.01
C TRP A 57 5.35 13.54 -7.62
N LYS A 58 6.54 13.55 -8.24
CA LYS A 58 7.11 14.72 -8.91
C LYS A 58 6.22 15.19 -10.07
N ARG A 59 5.78 14.27 -10.93
CA ARG A 59 4.97 14.57 -12.12
C ARG A 59 3.65 15.23 -11.76
N PHE A 60 2.99 14.76 -10.71
CA PHE A 60 1.69 15.29 -10.27
C PHE A 60 1.80 16.39 -9.22
N GLY A 61 3.00 16.94 -9.04
CA GLY A 61 3.20 18.18 -8.29
C GLY A 61 3.41 18.02 -6.80
N GLY A 62 3.70 16.81 -6.33
CA GLY A 62 3.98 16.52 -4.95
C GLY A 62 5.19 17.27 -4.37
N THR A 63 6.11 17.77 -5.22
CA THR A 63 7.26 18.57 -4.76
C THR A 63 6.86 19.94 -4.22
N ASN A 64 5.66 20.42 -4.53
CA ASN A 64 5.18 21.73 -4.09
C ASN A 64 4.03 21.59 -3.09
N LEU A 65 3.80 20.36 -2.60
CA LEU A 65 2.89 20.08 -1.50
C LEU A 65 3.62 20.35 -0.18
N GLU A 66 2.86 20.80 0.82
CA GLU A 66 3.34 20.92 2.19
C GLU A 66 3.50 19.54 2.84
N ASP A 67 4.28 19.47 3.92
CA ASP A 67 4.46 18.23 4.66
C ASP A 67 3.12 17.68 5.17
N GLY A 68 2.84 16.42 4.86
CA GLY A 68 1.61 15.72 5.23
C GLY A 68 0.46 15.84 4.23
N GLU A 69 0.60 16.64 3.18
CA GLU A 69 -0.32 16.62 2.04
C GLU A 69 -0.07 15.40 1.15
N ASP A 70 -1.08 15.01 0.38
CA ASP A 70 -1.08 13.79 -0.41
C ASP A 70 -1.62 14.03 -1.82
N ILE A 71 -1.34 13.10 -2.73
CA ILE A 71 -1.90 13.11 -4.09
C ILE A 71 -2.94 12.00 -4.22
N TYR A 72 -4.04 12.31 -4.89
CA TYR A 72 -5.17 11.41 -5.03
C TYR A 72 -5.37 11.03 -6.50
N PHE A 73 -5.63 9.76 -6.75
CA PHE A 73 -5.76 9.19 -8.09
C PHE A 73 -7.00 8.31 -8.19
N PHE A 74 -7.68 8.37 -9.33
CA PHE A 74 -8.52 7.27 -9.80
C PHE A 74 -7.65 6.36 -10.67
N THR A 75 -7.68 5.07 -10.40
CA THR A 75 -6.97 4.04 -11.19
C THR A 75 -7.84 2.80 -11.30
N ARG A 76 -7.58 1.97 -12.31
CA ARG A 76 -8.22 0.65 -12.43
C ARG A 76 -7.30 -0.43 -11.89
N LEU A 77 -7.88 -1.42 -11.22
CA LEU A 77 -7.16 -2.58 -10.72
C LEU A 77 -6.88 -3.55 -11.87
N LYS A 78 -5.60 -3.86 -12.08
CA LYS A 78 -5.18 -4.86 -13.07
C LYS A 78 -5.06 -6.23 -12.40
N LYS A 79 -5.75 -7.24 -12.92
CA LYS A 79 -5.60 -8.62 -12.43
C LYS A 79 -4.31 -9.24 -12.98
N LYS A 80 -3.64 -10.08 -12.18
CA LYS A 80 -2.44 -10.85 -12.61
C LYS A 80 -2.75 -11.90 -13.66
N SER A 81 -4.00 -12.37 -13.72
CA SER A 81 -4.48 -13.34 -14.70
C SER A 81 -5.96 -13.09 -14.99
N ILE A 82 -6.42 -13.51 -16.17
CA ILE A 82 -7.78 -13.23 -16.69
C ILE A 82 -8.86 -13.66 -15.68
N ASN A 83 -8.72 -14.84 -15.07
CA ASN A 83 -9.67 -15.40 -14.10
C ASN A 83 -9.21 -15.25 -12.64
N GLY A 84 -8.12 -14.54 -12.39
CA GLY A 84 -7.55 -14.39 -11.06
C GLY A 84 -8.24 -13.30 -10.22
N SER A 85 -8.24 -13.47 -8.90
CA SER A 85 -8.63 -12.43 -7.95
C SER A 85 -7.45 -11.56 -7.49
N ARG A 86 -6.21 -12.01 -7.74
CA ARG A 86 -5.00 -11.30 -7.34
C ARG A 86 -4.75 -10.12 -8.27
N ILE A 87 -4.70 -8.93 -7.70
CA ILE A 87 -4.33 -7.70 -8.41
C ILE A 87 -2.80 -7.61 -8.54
N ASP A 88 -2.34 -7.20 -9.70
CA ASP A 88 -0.95 -6.84 -9.92
C ASP A 88 -0.68 -5.46 -9.37
N ARG A 89 0.31 -5.38 -8.49
CA ARG A 89 0.73 -4.13 -7.87
C ARG A 89 2.25 -3.98 -7.96
N LYS A 90 2.87 -4.64 -8.93
CA LYS A 90 4.24 -4.33 -9.37
C LYS A 90 4.21 -3.01 -10.13
N VAL A 91 5.15 -2.14 -9.83
CA VAL A 91 5.24 -0.79 -10.40
C VAL A 91 6.70 -0.46 -10.54
N GLY A 92 7.09 -0.02 -11.75
CA GLY A 92 8.50 0.17 -12.11
C GLY A 92 9.34 -1.06 -11.79
N SER A 93 10.34 -0.89 -10.93
CA SER A 93 11.23 -1.97 -10.50
C SER A 93 10.98 -2.44 -9.06
N GLY A 94 9.88 -2.01 -8.44
CA GLY A 94 9.46 -2.44 -7.11
C GLY A 94 8.03 -2.98 -7.08
N ALA A 95 7.46 -3.05 -5.89
CA ALA A 95 6.10 -3.50 -5.68
C ALA A 95 5.43 -2.86 -4.47
N TRP A 96 4.12 -2.66 -4.56
CA TRP A 96 3.30 -2.30 -3.42
C TRP A 96 2.95 -3.54 -2.59
N GLN A 97 3.45 -3.59 -1.35
CA GLN A 97 3.17 -4.64 -0.39
C GLN A 97 2.08 -4.19 0.59
N GLY A 98 1.06 -5.03 0.76
CA GLY A 98 -0.05 -4.75 1.69
C GLY A 98 0.38 -5.01 3.12
N GLU A 99 0.36 -3.99 3.98
CA GLU A 99 0.85 -4.11 5.36
C GLU A 99 -0.24 -4.50 6.37
N ALA A 100 -1.52 -4.29 6.04
CA ALA A 100 -2.63 -4.57 6.93
C ALA A 100 -3.81 -5.21 6.19
N ALA A 101 -4.65 -5.92 6.95
CA ALA A 101 -6.00 -6.23 6.50
C ALA A 101 -6.76 -4.93 6.19
N GLY A 102 -7.56 -4.95 5.12
CA GLY A 102 -8.36 -3.78 4.75
C GLY A 102 -9.32 -3.39 5.88
N LYS A 103 -9.40 -2.10 6.19
CA LYS A 103 -10.39 -1.56 7.14
C LYS A 103 -11.67 -1.22 6.40
N LEU A 104 -12.82 -1.50 7.00
CA LEU A 104 -14.10 -1.06 6.44
C LEU A 104 -14.20 0.46 6.54
N VAL A 105 -14.63 1.10 5.45
CA VAL A 105 -15.08 2.48 5.46
C VAL A 105 -16.59 2.46 5.67
N ARG A 106 -17.07 3.19 6.67
CA ARG A 106 -18.49 3.23 7.05
C ARG A 106 -19.03 4.63 6.84
N SER A 107 -20.30 4.72 6.46
CA SER A 107 -21.00 6.00 6.43
C SER A 107 -21.28 6.49 7.85
N CYS A 108 -21.07 7.78 8.13
CA CYS A 108 -21.32 8.36 9.45
C CYS A 108 -22.81 8.31 9.83
N ASN A 109 -23.71 8.48 8.87
CA ASN A 109 -25.15 8.63 9.15
C ASN A 109 -25.83 7.30 9.51
N PHE A 110 -25.42 6.19 8.88
CA PHE A 110 -26.09 4.90 8.99
C PHE A 110 -25.20 3.79 9.55
N ASN A 111 -23.94 4.10 9.87
CA ASN A 111 -22.91 3.15 10.26
C ASN A 111 -22.76 1.96 9.28
N ARG A 112 -23.20 2.14 8.02
CA ARG A 112 -23.23 1.09 6.99
C ARG A 112 -21.88 1.00 6.30
N PRO A 113 -21.32 -0.21 6.07
CA PRO A 113 -20.10 -0.37 5.27
C PRO A 113 -20.34 0.07 3.83
N ILE A 114 -19.63 1.11 3.41
CA ILE A 114 -19.71 1.68 2.06
C ILE A 114 -18.54 1.28 1.17
N GLY A 115 -17.46 0.79 1.77
CA GLY A 115 -16.26 0.39 1.06
C GLY A 115 -15.17 -0.13 1.99
N SER A 116 -13.94 -0.17 1.49
CA SER A 116 -12.78 -0.52 2.29
C SER A 116 -11.58 0.34 1.97
N LYS A 117 -10.65 0.43 2.92
CA LYS A 117 -9.37 1.12 2.81
C LYS A 117 -8.26 0.15 3.14
N LYS A 118 -7.33 -0.06 2.21
CA LYS A 118 -6.15 -0.90 2.42
C LYS A 118 -4.88 -0.09 2.31
N ARG A 119 -3.94 -0.34 3.23
CA ARG A 119 -2.63 0.33 3.26
C ARG A 119 -1.58 -0.53 2.59
N PHE A 120 -0.79 0.11 1.74
CA PHE A 120 0.37 -0.48 1.08
C PHE A 120 1.61 0.37 1.33
N ARG A 121 2.75 -0.30 1.45
CA ARG A 121 4.08 0.30 1.42
C ARG A 121 4.78 -0.14 0.15
N TYR A 122 5.42 0.80 -0.52
CA TYR A 122 6.25 0.49 -1.67
C TYR A 122 7.59 -0.09 -1.21
N GLU A 123 7.95 -1.23 -1.78
CA GLU A 123 9.22 -1.89 -1.52
C GLU A 123 10.02 -2.06 -2.81
N LYS A 124 11.31 -1.76 -2.71
CA LYS A 124 12.31 -1.93 -3.76
C LYS A 124 13.67 -2.11 -3.11
N ASP A 125 14.22 -3.31 -3.23
CA ASP A 125 15.52 -3.64 -2.67
C ASP A 125 16.61 -2.72 -3.20
N ASN A 126 17.57 -2.36 -2.35
CA ASN A 126 18.70 -1.48 -2.66
C ASN A 126 18.30 -0.09 -3.19
N SER A 127 17.10 0.40 -2.88
CA SER A 127 16.65 1.75 -3.24
C SER A 127 16.60 2.67 -2.02
N PRO A 128 17.03 3.94 -2.14
CA PRO A 128 16.83 4.94 -1.09
C PRO A 128 15.34 5.28 -0.88
N HIS A 129 14.46 4.86 -1.80
CA HIS A 129 13.01 5.02 -1.69
C HIS A 129 12.30 3.82 -1.08
N ASN A 130 13.03 2.77 -0.67
CA ASN A 130 12.45 1.59 -0.06
C ASN A 130 11.68 1.96 1.21
N GLY A 131 10.37 1.69 1.22
CA GLY A 131 9.51 2.02 2.35
C GLY A 131 9.19 3.51 2.53
N CYS A 132 9.64 4.38 1.62
CA CYS A 132 9.41 5.83 1.69
C CYS A 132 8.04 6.26 1.14
N TRP A 133 7.28 5.35 0.53
CA TRP A 133 6.02 5.67 -0.13
C TRP A 133 4.90 4.79 0.41
N ILE A 134 3.80 5.43 0.81
CA ILE A 134 2.59 4.76 1.29
C ILE A 134 1.46 5.04 0.30
N MET A 135 0.67 4.01 0.02
CA MET A 135 -0.57 4.13 -0.71
C MET A 135 -1.72 3.66 0.17
N HIS A 136 -2.79 4.45 0.23
CA HIS A 136 -4.08 3.96 0.69
C HIS A 136 -4.97 3.73 -0.54
N GLU A 137 -5.37 2.48 -0.77
CA GLU A 137 -6.31 2.06 -1.81
C GLU A 137 -7.71 2.00 -1.20
N TYR A 138 -8.65 2.71 -1.80
CA TYR A 138 -10.04 2.77 -1.40
C TYR A 138 -10.90 2.06 -2.45
N THR A 139 -11.73 1.12 -2.00
CA THR A 139 -12.65 0.36 -2.86
C THR A 139 -14.10 0.64 -2.46
N MET A 140 -15.00 0.67 -3.45
CA MET A 140 -16.44 0.78 -3.22
C MET A 140 -17.04 -0.60 -2.92
N ASN A 141 -18.01 -0.67 -2.02
CA ASN A 141 -18.83 -1.87 -1.89
C ASN A 141 -19.73 -2.01 -3.12
N ALA A 142 -19.46 -3.03 -3.95
CA ALA A 142 -20.17 -3.25 -5.19
C ALA A 142 -21.69 -3.39 -5.01
N SER A 143 -22.17 -3.90 -3.87
CA SER A 143 -23.62 -4.04 -3.59
C SER A 143 -24.38 -2.71 -3.49
N LEU A 144 -23.66 -1.59 -3.36
CA LEU A 144 -24.23 -0.24 -3.29
C LEU A 144 -24.26 0.47 -4.65
N LEU A 145 -23.62 -0.12 -5.66
CA LEU A 145 -23.61 0.42 -7.01
C LEU A 145 -24.89 0.01 -7.76
N PRO A 146 -25.39 0.87 -8.65
CA PRO A 146 -26.43 0.49 -9.61
C PRO A 146 -26.01 -0.74 -10.43
N GLN A 147 -26.97 -1.61 -10.78
CA GLN A 147 -26.72 -2.91 -11.41
C GLN A 147 -25.90 -2.83 -12.72
N ASN A 148 -26.12 -1.76 -13.48
CA ASN A 148 -25.42 -1.42 -14.72
C ASN A 148 -23.95 -0.97 -14.54
N HIS A 149 -23.49 -0.77 -13.30
CA HIS A 149 -22.13 -0.30 -13.00
C HIS A 149 -21.28 -1.29 -12.19
N HIS A 150 -21.77 -2.50 -11.92
CA HIS A 150 -20.96 -3.54 -11.27
C HIS A 150 -19.71 -3.93 -12.08
N CYS A 151 -19.73 -3.75 -13.41
CA CYS A 151 -18.59 -4.01 -14.28
C CYS A 151 -17.42 -3.02 -14.07
N SER A 152 -17.67 -1.86 -13.46
CA SER A 152 -16.68 -0.84 -13.10
C SER A 152 -16.13 -0.99 -11.69
N SER A 153 -16.32 -2.17 -11.08
CA SER A 153 -15.80 -2.51 -9.73
C SER A 153 -14.27 -2.59 -9.65
N ASP A 154 -13.58 -2.52 -10.79
CA ASP A 154 -12.14 -2.41 -10.87
C ASP A 154 -11.62 -0.98 -10.64
N CYS A 155 -12.48 0.05 -10.71
CA CYS A 155 -12.09 1.42 -10.42
C CYS A 155 -11.92 1.63 -8.91
N VAL A 156 -10.77 2.18 -8.51
CA VAL A 156 -10.43 2.50 -7.12
C VAL A 156 -9.90 3.91 -7.00
N LEU A 157 -9.94 4.44 -5.78
CA LEU A 157 -9.29 5.70 -5.43
C LEU A 157 -8.03 5.41 -4.62
N CYS A 158 -6.90 5.96 -5.04
CA CYS A 158 -5.61 5.79 -4.37
C CYS A 158 -5.11 7.13 -3.82
N ARG A 159 -4.69 7.14 -2.56
CA ARG A 159 -4.01 8.26 -1.90
C ARG A 159 -2.53 7.92 -1.77
N LEU A 160 -1.68 8.59 -2.54
CA LEU A 160 -0.23 8.47 -2.50
C LEU A 160 0.36 9.47 -1.49
N ARG A 161 1.22 8.97 -0.61
CA ARG A 161 1.84 9.70 0.49
C ARG A 161 3.34 9.47 0.54
N LYS A 162 4.10 10.53 0.78
CA LYS A 162 5.51 10.42 1.19
C LYS A 162 5.60 10.10 2.69
N ASN A 163 6.25 9.00 3.04
CA ASN A 163 6.50 8.57 4.41
C ASN A 163 7.72 9.31 4.96
N GLY A 164 7.50 10.34 5.78
CA GLY A 164 8.56 11.06 6.47
C GLY A 164 9.19 10.22 7.57
N GLY A 165 10.26 9.47 7.24
CA GLY A 165 11.17 8.89 8.23
C GLY A 165 10.89 7.44 8.63
N GLN A 166 11.42 6.49 7.85
CA GLN A 166 12.06 5.27 8.34
C GLN A 166 12.76 4.62 7.14
N SER A 167 13.98 5.05 6.85
CA SER A 167 14.95 4.24 6.12
C SER A 167 15.27 3.04 7.00
N VAL A 168 14.56 1.93 6.81
CA VAL A 168 14.89 0.68 7.52
C VAL A 168 16.26 0.26 7.01
N GLY A 169 17.26 0.31 7.91
CA GLY A 169 18.61 -0.16 7.65
C GLY A 169 18.57 -1.57 7.07
N ILE A 170 19.35 -1.77 6.00
CA ILE A 170 19.57 -3.05 5.33
C ILE A 170 19.92 -4.10 6.39
N LYS A 171 19.00 -5.02 6.71
CA LYS A 171 19.35 -6.24 7.43
C LYS A 171 19.84 -7.25 6.40
N ASP A 172 21.15 -7.27 6.19
CA ASP A 172 21.83 -8.24 5.32
C ASP A 172 21.57 -9.66 5.83
N SER A 173 20.71 -10.38 5.11
CA SER A 173 20.35 -11.76 5.41
C SER A 173 21.18 -12.70 4.54
N ARG A 174 22.50 -12.73 4.76
CA ARG A 174 23.40 -13.68 4.09
C ARG A 174 24.43 -14.27 5.06
N LYS A 175 24.10 -15.44 5.64
CA LYS A 175 24.78 -16.72 5.39
C LYS A 175 24.19 -17.85 6.25
N LYS A 176 23.47 -18.77 5.61
CA LYS A 176 23.38 -20.18 6.00
C LYS A 176 24.77 -20.80 5.84
N ILE A 177 25.20 -21.67 6.76
CA ILE A 177 25.82 -22.96 6.44
C ILE A 177 25.40 -23.94 7.54
N LYS A 178 24.72 -25.01 7.12
CA LYS A 178 24.52 -26.25 7.86
C LYS A 178 25.84 -27.02 7.87
N ILE A 179 26.24 -27.60 8.99
CA ILE A 179 27.09 -28.79 8.98
C ILE A 179 26.45 -29.81 9.91
N ASP A 180 25.92 -30.85 9.28
CA ASP A 180 25.49 -32.10 9.86
C ASP A 180 26.70 -33.05 9.79
N LYS A 181 27.10 -33.66 10.90
CA LYS A 181 27.97 -34.85 10.92
C LYS A 181 27.59 -35.71 12.13
N GLN A 182 26.94 -36.83 11.84
CA GLN A 182 26.96 -38.02 12.69
C GLN A 182 28.23 -38.85 12.40
N VAL A 183 28.56 -39.72 13.38
CA VAL A 183 29.16 -41.07 13.27
C VAL A 183 30.48 -41.28 14.05
N GLU A 184 30.29 -41.96 15.20
CA GLU A 184 30.98 -43.12 15.80
C GLU A 184 32.34 -43.03 16.55
N ASP A 185 32.25 -43.46 17.83
CA ASP A 185 33.02 -44.49 18.55
C ASP A 185 34.55 -44.56 18.47
N ASN A 186 35.23 -44.36 19.61
CA ASN A 186 35.65 -45.45 20.51
C ASN A 186 36.62 -44.99 21.62
N ASP A 187 36.40 -45.57 22.80
CA ASP A 187 37.31 -45.93 23.89
C ASP A 187 38.52 -45.06 24.26
N HIS A 188 38.58 -44.70 25.55
CA HIS A 188 39.72 -45.01 26.45
C HIS A 188 39.38 -44.72 27.93
N GLN A 189 39.07 -45.77 28.70
CA GLN A 189 39.51 -45.94 30.10
C GLN A 189 40.94 -46.52 30.08
N PRO A 190 41.81 -46.45 31.12
CA PRO A 190 41.47 -46.81 32.51
C PRO A 190 42.28 -46.10 33.65
N THR A 191 41.80 -46.19 34.90
CA THR A 191 42.45 -46.72 36.12
C THR A 191 42.42 -45.62 37.20
N GLY A 192 42.24 -45.85 38.51
CA GLY A 192 41.97 -47.02 39.33
C GLY A 192 42.02 -46.63 40.82
N LYS A 193 41.29 -47.40 41.67
CA LYS A 193 41.49 -47.66 43.14
C LYS A 193 41.45 -46.45 44.10
N SER A 194 41.00 -46.50 45.35
CA SER A 194 40.35 -47.46 46.27
C SER A 194 40.22 -46.77 47.65
N ASN A 195 39.20 -47.12 48.44
CA ASN A 195 39.08 -47.11 49.93
C ASN A 195 37.73 -46.52 50.35
N SER A 196 36.76 -47.23 50.96
CA SER A 196 36.69 -48.12 52.13
C SER A 196 36.08 -47.45 53.38
N ARG A 197 34.94 -48.03 53.81
CA ARG A 197 34.42 -48.26 55.17
C ARG A 197 33.58 -47.22 55.94
N LYS A 198 32.45 -47.79 56.44
CA LYS A 198 31.69 -47.58 57.69
C LYS A 198 30.83 -46.31 57.74
N ARG A 199 29.53 -46.35 58.10
CA ARG A 199 28.80 -47.19 59.06
C ARG A 199 27.46 -47.64 58.50
#